data_AF-A0A6L3NBQ1-F1
#
_entry.id   AF-A0A6L3NBQ1-F1
#
_cell.length_a   1.000
_cell.length_b   1.000
_cell.length_c   1.000
_cell.angle_alpha   90.00
_cell.angle_beta   90.00
_cell.angle_gamma   90.00
#
_symmetry.space_group_name_H-M   'P 1'
#
loop_
_entity.id
_entity.type
_entity.pdbx_description
1 polymer ?
#
loop_
_entity_poly.entity_id
_entity_poly.type
_entity_poly.pdbx_seq_one_letter_code
_entity_poly.pdbx_strand_id
1 'polypeptide(L)'
;MKLSYKIPLAFALALLLMFCGALYGIRILNRSIDTFANDVQTRVADERLVSATLVQFKLQVQEWKDTLLRGKQPDKLDKYWQAFQTRERTVDTLAAQLVNQLPPGESRTLVEQFMRAHAAMGDGYRRGFDAFKAAGFEPTAGDAAVAGVDRAPAALLE
;
A
#
# COMPACT_ATOMS: atom_id res chain seq x y z
N MET A 1 -39.79 58.14 -10.13
CA MET A 1 -40.12 56.86 -10.82
C MET A 1 -41.54 56.43 -10.46
N LYS A 2 -42.38 56.09 -11.46
CA LYS A 2 -43.75 55.59 -11.24
C LYS A 2 -43.74 54.25 -10.52
N LEU A 3 -44.75 53.99 -9.67
CA LEU A 3 -44.88 52.78 -8.86
C LEU A 3 -44.86 51.49 -9.72
N SER A 4 -45.34 51.59 -10.97
CA SER A 4 -45.34 50.52 -11.98
C SER A 4 -43.96 49.96 -12.33
N TYR A 5 -42.88 50.72 -12.12
CA TYR A 5 -41.51 50.25 -12.39
C TYR A 5 -40.79 49.73 -11.14
N LYS A 6 -41.23 50.14 -9.94
CA LYS A 6 -40.58 49.76 -8.67
C LYS A 6 -40.83 48.29 -8.33
N ILE A 7 -42.07 47.83 -8.51
CA ILE A 7 -42.49 46.46 -8.22
C ILE A 7 -41.73 45.45 -9.12
N PRO A 8 -41.73 45.55 -10.46
CA PRO A 8 -41.00 44.61 -11.30
C PRO A 8 -39.47 44.64 -11.07
N LEU A 9 -38.90 45.81 -10.76
CA LEU A 9 -37.48 45.91 -10.43
C LEU A 9 -37.14 45.16 -9.13
N ALA A 10 -37.98 45.29 -8.09
CA ALA A 10 -37.79 44.56 -6.84
C ALA A 10 -37.89 43.03 -7.04
N PHE A 11 -38.84 42.58 -7.87
CA PHE A 11 -38.95 41.16 -8.24
C PHE A 11 -37.75 40.68 -9.05
N ALA A 12 -37.28 41.47 -10.03
CA ALA A 12 -36.10 41.13 -10.81
C ALA A 12 -34.84 41.02 -9.93
N LEU A 13 -34.68 41.92 -8.95
CA LEU A 13 -33.58 41.88 -7.98
C LEU A 13 -33.67 40.62 -7.11
N ALA A 14 -34.85 40.28 -6.60
CA ALA A 14 -35.07 39.08 -5.79
C ALA A 14 -34.76 37.79 -6.57
N LEU A 15 -35.23 37.70 -7.82
CA LEU A 15 -34.93 36.58 -8.72
C LEU A 15 -33.44 36.47 -9.01
N LEU A 16 -32.76 37.61 -9.24
CA LEU A 16 -31.32 37.62 -9.49
C LEU A 16 -30.52 37.16 -8.28
N LEU A 17 -30.90 37.60 -7.07
CA LEU A 17 -30.28 37.13 -5.82
C LEU A 17 -30.48 35.63 -5.62
N MET A 18 -31.69 35.12 -5.87
CA MET A 18 -31.99 33.69 -5.80
C MET A 18 -31.17 32.89 -6.83
N PHE A 19 -31.04 33.40 -8.06
CA PHE A 19 -30.25 32.78 -9.11
C PHE A 19 -28.75 32.75 -8.76
N CYS A 20 -28.19 33.86 -8.26
CA CYS A 20 -26.82 33.91 -7.76
C CYS A 20 -26.59 32.92 -6.61
N GLY A 21 -27.53 32.82 -5.66
CA GLY A 21 -27.48 31.84 -4.57
C GLY A 21 -27.49 30.40 -5.07
N ALA A 22 -28.34 30.08 -6.07
CA ALA A 22 -28.37 28.76 -6.69
C ALA A 22 -27.06 28.42 -7.41
N LEU A 23 -26.50 29.35 -8.19
CA LEU A 23 -25.20 29.16 -8.86
C LEU A 23 -24.06 28.97 -7.85
N TYR A 24 -24.07 29.72 -6.75
CA TYR A 24 -23.10 29.57 -5.67
C TYR A 24 -23.22 28.20 -4.99
N GLY A 25 -24.45 27.76 -4.68
CA GLY A 25 -24.72 26.44 -4.12
C GLY A 25 -24.24 25.31 -5.02
N ILE A 26 -24.54 25.36 -6.32
CA ILE A 26 -24.04 24.40 -7.32
C ILE A 26 -22.51 24.40 -7.36
N ARG A 27 -21.88 25.56 -7.31
CA ARG A 27 -20.42 25.67 -7.31
C ARG A 27 -19.79 25.02 -6.06
N ILE A 28 -20.39 25.22 -4.88
CA ILE A 28 -19.95 24.55 -3.64
C ILE A 28 -20.14 23.05 -3.76
N LEU A 29 -21.31 22.60 -4.21
CA LEU A 29 -21.61 21.19 -4.35
C LEU A 29 -20.62 20.48 -5.28
N ASN A 30 -20.34 21.06 -6.45
CA ASN A 30 -19.38 20.52 -7.39
C ASN A 30 -17.97 20.43 -6.78
N ARG A 31 -17.51 21.46 -6.06
CA ARG A 31 -16.22 21.40 -5.35
C ARG A 31 -16.16 20.29 -4.31
N SER A 32 -17.25 20.09 -3.55
CA SER A 32 -17.32 19.03 -2.55
C SER A 32 -17.32 17.64 -3.21
N ILE A 33 -18.03 17.48 -4.34
CA ILE A 33 -18.02 16.24 -5.12
C ILE A 33 -16.62 15.97 -5.67
N ASP A 34 -15.94 16.98 -6.23
CA ASP A 34 -14.59 16.82 -6.78
C ASP A 34 -13.59 16.46 -5.68
N THR A 35 -13.68 17.10 -4.51
CA THR A 35 -12.80 16.80 -3.36
C THR A 35 -13.03 15.37 -2.88
N PHE A 36 -14.31 14.98 -2.70
CA PHE A 36 -14.65 13.62 -2.28
C PHE A 36 -14.22 12.58 -3.31
N ALA A 37 -14.45 12.83 -4.60
CA ALA A 37 -14.08 11.93 -5.67
C ALA A 37 -12.55 11.72 -5.73
N ASN A 38 -11.77 12.81 -5.59
CA ASN A 38 -10.32 12.73 -5.58
C ASN A 38 -9.80 12.03 -4.32
N ASP A 39 -10.29 12.39 -3.13
CA ASP A 39 -9.87 11.78 -1.87
C ASP A 39 -10.18 10.28 -1.83
N VAL A 40 -11.37 9.87 -2.32
CA VAL A 40 -11.75 8.46 -2.41
C VAL A 40 -10.88 7.73 -3.42
N GLN A 41 -10.62 8.31 -4.61
CA GLN A 41 -9.74 7.69 -5.60
C GLN A 41 -8.32 7.50 -5.09
N THR A 42 -7.76 8.49 -4.39
CA THR A 42 -6.42 8.38 -3.78
C THR A 42 -6.40 7.28 -2.71
N ARG A 43 -7.38 7.25 -1.79
CA ARG A 43 -7.45 6.22 -0.76
C ARG A 43 -7.59 4.80 -1.33
N VAL A 44 -8.39 4.63 -2.40
CA VAL A 44 -8.52 3.34 -3.10
C VAL A 44 -7.21 2.94 -3.78
N ALA A 45 -6.46 3.90 -4.33
CA ALA A 45 -5.15 3.62 -4.91
C ALA A 45 -4.13 3.19 -3.84
N ASP A 46 -4.12 3.86 -2.69
CA ASP A 46 -3.26 3.51 -1.55
C ASP A 46 -3.60 2.10 -1.03
N GLU A 47 -4.89 1.80 -0.83
CA GLU A 47 -5.36 0.48 -0.38
C GLU A 47 -4.96 -0.64 -1.36
N ARG A 48 -5.07 -0.39 -2.66
CA ARG A 48 -4.61 -1.34 -3.70
C ARG A 48 -3.11 -1.57 -3.61
N LEU A 49 -2.32 -0.54 -3.33
CA LEU A 49 -0.87 -0.65 -3.23
C LEU A 49 -0.44 -1.39 -1.96
N VAL A 50 -1.11 -1.15 -0.82
CA VAL A 50 -0.94 -1.94 0.41
C VAL A 50 -1.29 -3.41 0.15
N SER A 51 -2.42 -3.67 -0.49
CA SER A 51 -2.86 -5.02 -0.83
C SER A 51 -1.86 -5.74 -1.75
N ALA A 52 -1.34 -5.04 -2.76
CA ALA A 52 -0.31 -5.57 -3.65
C ALA A 52 0.98 -5.89 -2.89
N THR A 53 1.40 -5.02 -1.96
CA THR A 53 2.56 -5.23 -1.10
C THR A 53 2.38 -6.49 -0.24
N LEU A 54 1.21 -6.64 0.40
CA LEU A 54 0.88 -7.82 1.21
C LEU A 54 0.88 -9.11 0.40
N VAL A 55 0.35 -9.10 -0.83
CA VAL A 55 0.36 -10.26 -1.72
C VAL A 55 1.80 -10.64 -2.09
N GLN A 56 2.65 -9.68 -2.48
CA GLN A 56 4.05 -9.96 -2.81
C GLN A 56 4.84 -10.45 -1.60
N PHE A 57 4.58 -9.91 -0.42
CA PHE A 57 5.16 -10.36 0.84
C PHE A 57 4.78 -11.81 1.15
N LYS A 58 3.50 -12.16 1.04
CA LYS A 58 3.05 -13.56 1.25
C LYS A 58 3.66 -14.51 0.23
N LEU A 59 3.77 -14.09 -1.03
CA LEU A 59 4.46 -14.86 -2.06
C LEU A 59 5.95 -15.04 -1.73
N GLN A 60 6.65 -14.01 -1.27
CA GLN A 60 8.05 -14.12 -0.83
C GLN A 60 8.21 -15.21 0.24
N VAL A 61 7.40 -15.18 1.30
CA VAL A 61 7.43 -16.19 2.37
C VAL A 61 7.10 -17.59 1.82
N GLN A 62 6.23 -17.69 0.82
CA GLN A 62 5.94 -18.95 0.13
C GLN A 62 7.15 -19.46 -0.68
N GLU A 63 7.85 -18.61 -1.42
CA GLU A 63 9.07 -18.99 -2.15
C GLU A 63 10.17 -19.50 -1.21
N TRP A 64 10.26 -18.95 0.01
CA TRP A 64 11.14 -19.48 1.04
C TRP A 64 10.77 -20.92 1.43
N LYS A 65 9.48 -21.18 1.71
CA LYS A 65 9.00 -22.54 2.03
C LYS A 65 9.29 -23.51 0.88
N ASP A 66 9.08 -23.06 -0.36
CA ASP A 66 9.38 -23.88 -1.54
C ASP A 66 10.88 -24.13 -1.71
N THR A 67 11.73 -23.16 -1.36
CA THR A 67 13.19 -23.30 -1.29
C THR A 67 13.59 -24.39 -0.30
N LEU A 68 13.03 -24.40 0.91
CA LEU A 68 13.31 -25.45 1.90
C LEU A 68 12.81 -26.82 1.44
N LEU A 69 11.58 -26.89 0.93
CA LEU A 69 10.95 -28.17 0.55
C LEU A 69 11.57 -28.83 -0.68
N ARG A 70 12.07 -28.03 -1.63
CA ARG A 70 12.51 -28.52 -2.95
C ARG A 70 13.99 -28.25 -3.24
N GLY A 71 14.67 -27.47 -2.40
CA GLY A 71 16.04 -27.00 -2.62
C GLY A 71 17.13 -28.06 -2.51
N LYS A 72 16.78 -29.31 -2.16
CA LYS A 72 17.73 -30.44 -2.30
C LYS A 72 18.14 -30.69 -3.76
N GLN A 73 17.30 -30.29 -4.71
CA GLN A 73 17.63 -30.31 -6.14
C GLN A 73 18.23 -28.95 -6.55
N PRO A 74 19.46 -28.88 -7.07
CA PRO A 74 20.14 -27.61 -7.37
C PRO A 74 19.31 -26.67 -8.26
N ASP A 75 18.73 -27.17 -9.35
CA ASP A 75 17.91 -26.35 -10.25
C ASP A 75 16.68 -25.74 -9.56
N LYS A 76 16.11 -26.45 -8.58
CA LYS A 76 14.97 -25.96 -7.80
C LYS A 76 15.40 -24.98 -6.72
N LEU A 77 16.53 -25.24 -6.07
CA LEU A 77 17.12 -24.31 -5.10
C LEU A 77 17.30 -22.93 -5.72
N ASP A 78 17.98 -22.89 -6.86
CA ASP A 78 18.29 -21.64 -7.55
C ASP A 78 17.00 -20.95 -8.01
N LYS A 79 16.06 -21.71 -8.57
CA LYS A 79 14.76 -21.17 -9.01
C LYS A 79 13.99 -20.50 -7.88
N TYR A 80 13.76 -21.21 -6.77
CA TYR A 80 12.93 -20.70 -5.68
C TYR A 80 13.65 -19.61 -4.88
N TRP A 81 14.96 -19.71 -4.71
CA TRP A 81 15.74 -18.67 -4.05
C TRP A 81 15.79 -17.37 -4.86
N GLN A 82 15.98 -17.45 -6.18
CA GLN A 82 15.89 -16.27 -7.05
C GLN A 82 14.48 -15.67 -7.07
N ALA A 83 13.44 -16.52 -7.03
CA ALA A 83 12.07 -16.05 -6.91
C ALA A 83 11.85 -15.30 -5.59
N PHE A 84 12.31 -15.85 -4.46
CA PHE A 84 12.32 -15.17 -3.16
C PHE A 84 12.96 -13.78 -3.23
N GLN A 85 14.18 -13.67 -3.77
CA GLN A 85 14.91 -12.40 -3.88
C GLN A 85 14.24 -11.41 -4.84
N THR A 86 13.52 -11.90 -5.83
CA THR A 86 12.76 -11.07 -6.76
C THR A 86 11.51 -10.50 -6.08
N ARG A 87 10.80 -11.33 -5.30
CA ARG A 87 9.67 -10.88 -4.47
C ARG A 87 10.13 -9.87 -3.41
N GLU A 88 11.25 -10.12 -2.74
CA GLU A 88 11.87 -9.19 -1.78
C GLU A 88 12.02 -7.78 -2.38
N ARG A 89 12.72 -7.67 -3.51
CA ARG A 89 12.89 -6.39 -4.23
C ARG A 89 11.57 -5.74 -4.65
N THR A 90 10.57 -6.56 -4.98
CA THR A 90 9.25 -6.06 -5.38
C THR A 90 8.52 -5.46 -4.17
N VAL A 91 8.56 -6.14 -3.02
CA VAL A 91 8.01 -5.65 -1.75
C VAL A 91 8.69 -4.33 -1.35
N ASP A 92 10.02 -4.25 -1.42
CA ASP A 92 10.77 -3.02 -1.14
C ASP A 92 10.34 -1.86 -2.03
N THR A 93 10.17 -2.12 -3.33
CA THR A 93 9.76 -1.11 -4.31
C THR A 93 8.35 -0.59 -4.02
N LEU A 94 7.40 -1.49 -3.73
CA LEU A 94 6.02 -1.12 -3.43
C LEU A 94 5.91 -0.35 -2.10
N ALA A 95 6.67 -0.77 -1.07
CA ALA A 95 6.72 -0.07 0.21
C ALA A 95 7.34 1.32 0.07
N ALA A 96 8.41 1.48 -0.70
CA ALA A 96 9.00 2.79 -0.98
C ALA A 96 8.01 3.69 -1.75
N GLN A 97 7.24 3.13 -2.68
CA GLN A 97 6.18 3.87 -3.38
C GLN A 97 5.09 4.35 -2.41
N LEU A 98 4.65 3.50 -1.47
CA LEU A 98 3.69 3.88 -0.42
C LEU A 98 4.20 5.06 0.42
N VAL A 99 5.46 5.03 0.87
CA VAL A 99 6.04 6.14 1.67
C VAL A 99 6.06 7.46 0.89
N ASN A 100 6.30 7.40 -0.42
CA ASN A 100 6.32 8.57 -1.28
C ASN A 100 4.93 9.13 -1.58
N GLN A 101 3.90 8.28 -1.61
CA GLN A 101 2.51 8.67 -1.90
C GLN A 101 1.77 9.13 -0.64
N LEU A 102 2.04 8.50 0.52
CA LEU A 102 1.35 8.79 1.76
C LEU A 102 1.79 10.15 2.35
N PRO A 103 0.82 10.98 2.81
CA PRO A 103 1.15 12.18 3.56
C PRO A 103 1.82 11.84 4.90
N PRO A 104 2.52 12.79 5.54
CA PRO A 104 3.03 12.61 6.88
C PRO A 104 1.91 12.21 7.85
N GLY A 105 2.13 11.15 8.62
CA GLY A 105 1.13 10.60 9.53
C GLY A 105 1.43 9.17 9.96
N GLU A 106 0.46 8.57 10.66
CA GLU A 106 0.56 7.21 11.20
C GLU A 106 0.76 6.17 10.11
N SER A 107 -0.02 6.21 9.02
CA SER A 107 0.09 5.24 7.92
C SER A 107 1.48 5.23 7.30
N ARG A 108 2.07 6.40 7.02
CA ARG A 108 3.44 6.50 6.52
C ARG A 108 4.45 5.92 7.51
N THR A 109 4.27 6.22 8.79
CA THR A 109 5.13 5.72 9.87
C THR A 109 5.09 4.20 9.97
N LEU A 110 3.91 3.59 9.81
CA LEU A 110 3.74 2.13 9.78
C LEU A 110 4.46 1.49 8.59
N VAL A 111 4.34 2.08 7.38
CA VAL A 111 5.06 1.57 6.21
C VAL A 111 6.58 1.69 6.37
N GLU A 112 7.07 2.79 6.95
CA GLU A 112 8.51 2.94 7.26
C GLU A 112 9.00 1.93 8.30
N GLN A 113 8.17 1.59 9.30
CA GLN A 113 8.46 0.50 10.24
C GLN A 113 8.47 -0.86 9.53
N PHE A 114 7.51 -1.11 8.64
CA PHE A 114 7.45 -2.32 7.82
C PHE A 114 8.73 -2.49 7.00
N MET A 115 9.21 -1.45 6.31
CA MET A 115 10.44 -1.50 5.51
C MET A 115 11.65 -1.91 6.36
N ARG A 116 11.79 -1.36 7.58
CA ARG A 116 12.87 -1.74 8.49
C ARG A 116 12.76 -3.20 8.95
N ALA A 117 11.54 -3.64 9.29
CA ALA A 117 11.27 -5.02 9.69
C ALA A 117 11.52 -6.00 8.54
N HIS A 118 11.12 -5.64 7.32
CA HIS A 118 11.30 -6.45 6.11
C HIS A 118 12.78 -6.57 5.71
N ALA A 119 13.57 -5.51 5.82
CA ALA A 119 15.02 -5.59 5.62
C ALA A 119 15.69 -6.56 6.61
N ALA A 120 15.34 -6.45 7.90
CA ALA A 120 15.85 -7.36 8.93
C ALA A 120 15.40 -8.81 8.71
N MET A 121 14.16 -9.00 8.23
CA MET A 121 13.62 -10.30 7.83
C MET A 121 14.43 -10.92 6.69
N GLY A 122 14.75 -10.14 5.65
CA GLY A 122 15.60 -10.59 4.55
C GLY A 122 16.95 -11.10 5.04
N ASP A 123 17.59 -10.39 5.99
CA ASP A 123 18.87 -10.82 6.57
C ASP A 123 18.74 -12.11 7.36
N GLY A 124 17.61 -12.29 8.04
CA GLY A 124 17.21 -13.56 8.64
C GLY A 124 17.18 -14.67 7.60
N TYR A 125 16.44 -14.49 6.50
CA TYR A 125 16.34 -15.48 5.44
C TYR A 125 17.67 -15.85 4.78
N ARG A 126 18.56 -14.88 4.59
CA ARG A 126 19.93 -15.15 4.10
C ARG A 126 20.70 -16.07 5.04
N ARG A 127 20.66 -15.81 6.36
CA ARG A 127 21.25 -16.71 7.37
C ARG A 127 20.61 -18.10 7.37
N GLY A 128 19.28 -18.16 7.23
CA GLY A 128 18.55 -19.43 7.11
C GLY A 128 18.95 -20.23 5.88
N PHE A 129 19.12 -19.55 4.73
CA PHE A 129 19.56 -20.17 3.50
C PHE A 129 20.97 -20.76 3.61
N ASP A 130 21.88 -20.05 4.29
CA ASP A 130 23.23 -20.56 4.54
C ASP A 130 23.23 -21.76 5.50
N ALA A 131 22.41 -21.71 6.57
CA ALA A 131 22.22 -22.85 7.48
C ALA A 131 21.63 -24.07 6.76
N PHE A 132 20.64 -23.86 5.88
CA PHE A 132 20.02 -24.89 5.05
C PHE A 132 21.06 -25.60 4.16
N LYS A 133 21.90 -24.84 3.44
CA LYS A 133 22.99 -25.40 2.62
C LYS A 133 24.02 -26.15 3.48
N ALA A 134 24.46 -25.55 4.59
CA ALA A 134 25.47 -26.14 5.47
C ALA A 134 25.01 -27.45 6.12
N ALA A 135 23.70 -27.60 6.36
CA ALA A 135 23.10 -28.83 6.88
C ALA A 135 22.82 -29.88 5.80
N GLY A 136 23.29 -29.71 4.56
CA GLY A 136 23.04 -30.67 3.48
C GLY A 136 21.61 -30.62 2.93
N PHE A 137 21.00 -29.42 2.94
CA PHE A 137 19.62 -29.17 2.48
C PHE A 137 18.55 -29.81 3.36
N GLU A 138 18.78 -29.84 4.68
CA GLU A 138 17.79 -30.25 5.67
C GLU A 138 16.84 -29.09 6.02
N PRO A 139 15.53 -29.18 5.69
CA PRO A 139 14.58 -28.07 5.83
C PRO A 139 14.47 -27.52 7.25
N THR A 140 14.59 -28.39 8.26
CA THR A 140 14.47 -28.04 9.68
C THR A 140 15.58 -27.11 10.16
N ALA A 141 16.81 -27.28 9.65
CA ALA A 141 17.94 -26.42 9.98
C ALA A 141 17.76 -25.00 9.42
N GLY A 142 17.22 -24.89 8.19
CA GLY A 142 16.91 -23.61 7.58
C GLY A 142 15.74 -22.89 8.26
N ASP A 143 14.65 -23.62 8.56
CA ASP A 143 13.45 -23.06 9.19
C ASP A 143 13.70 -22.57 10.63
N ALA A 144 14.43 -23.36 11.43
CA ALA A 144 14.76 -22.99 12.80
C ALA A 144 15.58 -21.68 12.88
N ALA A 145 16.44 -21.43 11.89
CA ALA A 145 17.26 -20.23 11.81
C ALA A 145 16.46 -18.95 11.48
N VAL A 146 15.23 -19.09 10.98
CA VAL A 146 14.35 -17.98 10.55
C VAL A 146 13.02 -17.95 11.31
N ALA A 147 12.87 -18.75 12.36
CA ALA A 147 11.61 -18.86 13.07
C ALA A 147 11.13 -17.49 13.60
N GLY A 148 10.03 -17.00 13.02
CA GLY A 148 9.36 -15.76 13.46
C GLY A 148 9.91 -14.47 12.87
N VAL A 149 10.87 -14.50 11.94
CA VAL A 149 11.41 -13.28 11.31
C VAL A 149 10.38 -12.52 10.48
N ASP A 150 9.36 -13.21 9.98
CA ASP A 150 8.27 -12.70 9.14
C ASP A 150 7.06 -12.19 9.93
N ARG A 151 6.97 -12.47 11.24
CA ARG A 151 5.80 -12.10 12.06
C ARG A 151 5.66 -10.59 12.23
N ALA A 152 6.77 -9.91 12.52
CA ALA A 152 6.79 -8.46 12.71
C ALA A 152 6.39 -7.70 11.43
N PRO A 153 6.96 -7.97 10.24
CA PRO A 153 6.52 -7.30 9.01
C PRO A 153 5.09 -7.67 8.62
N ALA A 154 4.62 -8.90 8.85
CA ALA A 154 3.22 -9.27 8.59
C ALA A 154 2.24 -8.42 9.42
N ALA A 155 2.49 -8.25 10.73
CA ALA A 155 1.63 -7.50 11.64
C ALA A 155 1.58 -5.98 11.35
N LEU A 156 2.53 -5.45 10.56
CA LEU A 156 2.56 -4.03 10.17
C LEU A 156 1.80 -3.76 8.85
N LEU A 157 1.42 -4.80 8.11
CA LEU A 157 0.65 -4.71 6.86
C LEU A 157 -0.82 -5.15 7.02
N GLU A 158 -1.17 -5.84 8.12
CA GLU A 158 -2.53 -6.26 8.48
C GLU A 158 -3.25 -5.19 9.31
#